data_AF-A0A9P0B0U8-F1
#
_entry.id   AF-A0A9P0B0U8-F1
#
_cell.length_a   1.000
_cell.length_b   1.000
_cell.length_c   1.000
_cell.angle_alpha   90.00
_cell.angle_beta   90.00
_cell.angle_gamma   90.00
#
_symmetry.space_group_name_H-M   'P 1'
#
loop_
_entity.id
_entity.type
_entity.pdbx_description
1 polymer ?
#
loop_
_entity_poly.entity_id
_entity_poly.type
_entity_poly.pdbx_seq_one_letter_code
_entity_poly.pdbx_strand_id
1 'polypeptide(L)'
;MVKKHIDEGKSKSASVILTCKKTGISKSTIWFTIKQMKHDGKASQYDKLSGEQKKRLRKVVHNFFINNEIPNLSKIYQTVKDDNLPPISWTNLWRILRKLGFKYEKRGRNHLLVEKSKIVIWRKKYIDNIKRHLMRGYQLD
;
A
#
# COMPACT_ATOMS: atom_id res chain seq x y z
N MET A 1 7.44 51.10 26.93
CA MET A 1 7.78 49.92 26.09
C MET A 1 6.90 48.75 26.50
N VAL A 2 5.79 48.53 25.80
CA VAL A 2 4.87 47.43 26.12
C VAL A 2 5.34 46.18 25.38
N LYS A 3 5.75 45.15 26.13
CA LYS A 3 5.99 43.81 25.58
C LYS A 3 4.65 43.30 25.03
N LYS A 4 4.54 43.15 23.71
CA LYS A 4 3.40 42.44 23.10
C LYS A 4 3.45 40.99 23.56
N HIS A 5 2.48 40.62 24.40
CA HIS A 5 2.07 39.23 24.55
C HIS A 5 1.68 38.72 23.16
N ILE A 6 2.38 37.70 22.66
CA ILE A 6 1.99 37.00 21.45
C ILE A 6 1.10 35.85 21.91
N ASP A 7 -0.19 35.97 21.62
CA ASP A 7 -1.19 34.95 21.87
C ASP A 7 -0.73 33.57 21.40
N GLU A 8 -0.82 32.59 22.30
CA GLU A 8 -0.52 31.18 22.11
C GLU A 8 -1.61 30.46 21.29
N GLY A 9 -2.18 31.14 20.29
CA GLY A 9 -2.91 30.48 19.21
C GLY A 9 -1.89 29.78 18.32
N LYS A 10 -1.85 28.44 18.34
CA LYS A 10 -0.86 27.55 17.69
C LYS A 10 -0.75 27.75 16.17
N SER A 11 -0.17 28.86 15.73
CA SER A 11 0.18 29.12 14.34
C SER A 11 1.42 28.30 13.96
N LYS A 12 1.39 27.67 12.77
CA LYS A 12 2.52 26.90 12.22
C LYS A 12 3.83 27.71 12.26
N SER A 13 3.73 29.02 12.02
CA SER A 13 4.84 29.95 12.06
C SER A 13 5.42 30.13 13.46
N ALA A 14 4.55 30.21 14.49
CA ALA A 14 4.97 30.33 15.89
C ALA A 14 5.71 29.08 16.37
N SER A 15 5.23 27.89 15.99
CA SER A 15 5.90 26.62 16.31
C SER A 15 7.30 26.52 15.70
N VAL A 16 7.47 26.92 14.43
CA VAL A 16 8.80 26.94 13.77
C VAL A 16 9.75 27.92 14.47
N ILE A 17 9.26 29.09 14.88
CA ILE A 17 10.07 30.09 15.59
C ILE A 17 10.50 29.56 16.97
N LEU A 18 9.61 28.87 17.69
CA LEU A 18 9.93 28.27 18.98
C LEU A 18 10.99 27.17 18.85
N THR A 19 10.84 26.27 17.87
CA THR A 19 11.82 25.20 17.60
C THR A 19 13.19 25.79 17.23
N CYS A 20 13.23 26.83 16.39
CA CYS A 20 14.46 27.54 16.04
C CYS A 20 15.20 28.06 17.29
N LYS A 21 14.46 28.71 18.20
CA LYS A 21 15.03 29.22 19.47
C LYS A 21 15.52 28.11 20.40
N LYS A 22 14.89 26.93 20.38
CA LYS A 22 15.26 25.79 21.24
C LYS A 22 16.45 24.99 20.70
N THR A 23 16.54 24.80 19.37
CA THR A 23 17.52 23.91 18.75
C THR A 23 18.70 24.64 18.08
N GLY A 24 18.62 25.96 17.91
CA GLY A 24 19.64 26.75 17.20
C GLY A 24 19.63 26.56 15.67
N ILE A 25 18.69 25.78 15.14
CA ILE A 25 18.57 25.50 13.70
C ILE A 25 17.82 26.63 13.01
N SER A 26 18.23 26.98 11.79
CA SER A 26 17.57 28.02 10.99
C SER A 26 16.07 27.71 10.75
N LYS A 27 15.25 28.76 10.68
CA LYS A 27 13.80 28.63 10.42
C LYS A 27 13.51 27.92 9.10
N SER A 28 14.31 28.21 8.06
CA SER A 28 14.18 27.59 6.74
C SER A 28 14.48 26.09 6.79
N THR A 29 15.55 25.69 7.47
CA THR A 29 15.90 24.27 7.66
C THR A 29 14.78 23.53 8.39
N ILE A 30 14.25 24.08 9.50
CA ILE A 30 13.12 23.46 10.22
C ILE A 30 11.90 23.31 9.31
N TRP A 31 11.62 24.30 8.47
CA TRP A 31 10.51 24.25 7.53
C TRP A 31 10.70 23.15 6.47
N PHE A 32 11.91 23.03 5.90
CA PHE A 32 12.26 21.96 4.98
C PHE A 32 12.17 20.57 5.63
N THR A 33 12.68 20.41 6.85
CA THR A 33 12.57 19.17 7.61
C THR A 33 11.11 18.78 7.84
N ILE A 34 10.24 19.71 8.26
CA ILE A 34 8.80 19.44 8.43
C ILE A 34 8.15 19.04 7.10
N LYS A 35 8.51 19.70 5.99
CA LYS A 35 8.00 19.35 4.66
C LYS A 35 8.45 17.95 4.24
N GLN A 36 9.71 17.61 4.49
CA GLN A 36 10.27 16.30 4.21
C GLN A 36 9.59 15.20 5.04
N MET A 37 9.44 15.40 6.35
CA MET A 37 8.74 14.48 7.24
C MET A 37 7.27 14.25 6.84
N LYS A 38 6.58 15.27 6.32
CA LYS A 38 5.21 15.11 5.79
C LYS A 38 5.16 14.28 4.52
N HIS A 39 6.18 14.38 3.68
CA HIS A 39 6.29 13.59 2.47
C HIS A 39 6.62 12.13 2.82
N ASP A 40 7.60 11.93 3.69
CA ASP A 40 8.13 10.61 4.06
C ASP A 40 7.19 9.84 5.00
N GLY A 41 6.49 10.56 5.89
CA GLY A 41 5.48 10.00 6.79
C GLY A 41 4.12 9.74 6.14
N LYS A 42 3.94 10.05 4.85
CA LYS A 42 2.67 9.82 4.16
C LYS A 42 2.50 8.34 3.84
N ALA A 43 1.91 7.61 4.79
CA ALA A 43 1.52 6.22 4.61
C ALA A 43 0.80 6.02 3.27
N SER A 44 1.27 5.05 2.48
CA SER A 44 0.65 4.71 1.20
C SER A 44 -0.80 4.28 1.43
N GLN A 45 -1.67 4.47 0.44
CA GLN A 45 -3.03 3.94 0.55
C GLN A 45 -3.02 2.41 0.79
N TYR A 46 -2.00 1.70 0.30
CA TYR A 46 -1.77 0.29 0.65
C TYR A 46 -1.56 0.05 2.15
N ASP A 47 -0.79 0.91 2.82
CA ASP A 47 -0.43 0.73 4.23
C ASP A 47 -1.66 0.99 5.12
N LYS A 48 -2.59 1.83 4.64
CA LYS A 48 -3.88 2.12 5.30
C LYS A 48 -4.92 1.01 5.17
N LEU A 49 -4.80 0.12 4.17
CA LEU A 49 -5.75 -0.98 4.01
C LEU A 49 -5.52 -2.07 5.06
N SER A 50 -6.61 -2.57 5.64
CA SER A 50 -6.57 -3.71 6.56
C SER A 50 -6.14 -5.00 5.85
N GLY A 51 -5.69 -6.00 6.63
CA GLY A 51 -5.34 -7.32 6.09
C GLY A 51 -6.49 -7.95 5.30
N GLU A 52 -7.72 -7.83 5.82
CA GLU A 52 -8.93 -8.34 5.18
C GLU A 52 -9.24 -7.65 3.85
N GLN A 53 -9.10 -6.32 3.79
CA GLN A 53 -9.30 -5.57 2.54
C GLN A 53 -8.26 -5.97 1.49
N LYS A 54 -7.00 -6.17 1.89
CA LYS A 54 -5.93 -6.68 1.02
C LYS A 54 -6.24 -8.09 0.49
N LYS A 55 -6.80 -8.96 1.35
CA LYS A 55 -7.22 -10.32 0.98
C LYS A 55 -8.38 -10.31 -0.01
N ARG A 56 -9.40 -9.47 0.23
CA ARG A 56 -10.51 -9.26 -0.71
C ARG A 56 -10.01 -8.79 -2.08
N LEU A 57 -9.13 -7.80 -2.12
CA LEU A 57 -8.58 -7.32 -3.39
C LEU A 57 -7.80 -8.40 -4.15
N ARG A 58 -7.05 -9.26 -3.46
CA ARG A 58 -6.42 -10.43 -4.10
C ARG A 58 -7.47 -11.39 -4.66
N LYS A 59 -8.54 -11.65 -3.91
CA LYS A 59 -9.64 -12.54 -4.33
C LYS A 59 -10.32 -12.02 -5.59
N VAL A 60 -10.59 -10.72 -5.69
CA VAL A 60 -11.15 -10.09 -6.89
C VAL A 60 -10.29 -10.42 -8.11
N VAL A 61 -8.98 -10.21 -8.03
CA VAL A 61 -8.06 -10.54 -9.15
C VAL A 61 -8.06 -12.04 -9.46
N HIS A 62 -8.05 -12.90 -8.44
CA HIS A 62 -8.07 -14.35 -8.63
C HIS A 62 -9.38 -14.86 -9.26
N ASN A 63 -10.52 -14.24 -8.95
CA ASN A 63 -11.80 -14.61 -9.53
C ASN A 63 -11.80 -14.44 -11.06
N PHE A 64 -11.11 -13.43 -11.60
CA PHE A 64 -10.94 -13.31 -13.06
C PHE A 64 -10.24 -14.54 -13.65
N PHE A 65 -9.18 -15.06 -13.01
CA PHE A 65 -8.50 -16.26 -13.48
C PHE A 65 -9.39 -17.50 -13.37
N ILE A 66 -10.17 -17.64 -12.30
CA ILE A 66 -11.12 -18.75 -12.11
C ILE A 66 -12.19 -18.73 -13.21
N ASN A 67 -12.68 -17.54 -13.56
CA ASN A 67 -13.69 -17.35 -14.58
C ASN A 67 -13.12 -17.35 -16.01
N ASN A 68 -11.83 -17.68 -16.20
CA ASN A 68 -11.12 -17.61 -17.49
C ASN A 68 -11.19 -16.23 -18.19
N GLU A 69 -11.37 -15.17 -17.42
CA GLU A 69 -11.36 -13.81 -17.90
C GLU A 69 -9.96 -13.16 -17.77
N ILE A 70 -9.64 -12.22 -18.66
CA ILE A 70 -8.40 -11.46 -18.58
C ILE A 70 -8.52 -10.39 -17.47
N PRO A 71 -7.76 -10.47 -16.37
CA PRO A 71 -7.73 -9.42 -15.34
C PRO A 71 -7.05 -8.16 -15.88
N ASN A 72 -7.89 -7.21 -16.31
CA ASN A 72 -7.51 -5.87 -16.73
C ASN A 72 -7.72 -4.89 -15.56
N LEU A 73 -6.85 -3.86 -15.42
CA LEU A 73 -7.02 -2.82 -14.41
C LEU A 73 -8.41 -2.18 -14.43
N SER A 74 -8.99 -1.98 -15.61
CA SER A 74 -10.33 -1.42 -15.80
C SER A 74 -11.42 -2.27 -15.21
N LYS A 75 -11.42 -3.56 -15.56
CA LYS A 75 -12.38 -4.52 -15.03
C LYS A 75 -12.25 -4.62 -13.51
N ILE A 76 -11.02 -4.73 -13.02
CA ILE A 76 -10.76 -4.80 -11.57
C ILE A 76 -11.24 -3.53 -10.86
N TYR A 77 -11.00 -2.35 -11.43
CA TYR A 77 -11.44 -1.09 -10.84
C TYR A 77 -12.95 -1.01 -10.72
N GLN A 78 -13.69 -1.44 -11.76
CA GLN A 78 -15.14 -1.52 -11.73
C GLN A 78 -15.61 -2.49 -10.63
N THR A 79 -15.10 -3.72 -10.61
CA THR A 79 -15.47 -4.72 -9.60
C THR A 79 -15.15 -4.24 -8.18
N VAL A 80 -13.99 -3.60 -7.95
CA VAL A 80 -13.57 -3.08 -6.64
C VAL A 80 -14.49 -1.96 -6.15
N LYS A 81 -15.04 -1.16 -7.05
CA LYS A 81 -15.98 -0.08 -6.70
C LYS A 81 -17.28 -0.65 -6.12
N ASP A 82 -17.70 -1.82 -6.60
CA ASP A 82 -18.94 -2.47 -6.17
C ASP A 82 -18.73 -3.28 -4.86
N ASP A 83 -17.50 -3.67 -4.55
CA ASP A 83 -17.16 -4.69 -3.53
C ASP A 83 -17.02 -4.17 -2.07
N ASN A 84 -17.79 -3.14 -1.70
CA ASN A 84 -17.78 -2.49 -0.36
C ASN A 84 -16.36 -2.21 0.20
N LEU A 85 -15.43 -1.85 -0.69
CA LEU A 85 -14.08 -1.42 -0.35
C LEU A 85 -14.04 0.11 -0.19
N PRO A 86 -13.12 0.66 0.63
CA PRO A 86 -12.95 2.10 0.71
C PRO A 86 -12.65 2.67 -0.68
N PRO A 87 -13.05 3.92 -0.97
CA PRO A 87 -12.83 4.51 -2.27
C PRO A 87 -11.32 4.56 -2.58
N ILE A 88 -10.93 3.84 -3.62
CA ILE A 88 -9.56 3.76 -4.12
C ILE A 88 -9.56 4.40 -5.49
N SER A 89 -8.67 5.38 -5.73
CA SER A 89 -8.50 5.95 -7.06
C SER A 89 -7.79 4.96 -7.99
N TRP A 90 -8.01 5.09 -9.30
CA TRP A 90 -7.40 4.23 -10.31
C TRP A 90 -5.88 4.06 -10.16
N THR A 91 -5.17 5.19 -10.03
CA THR A 91 -3.71 5.20 -9.86
C THR A 91 -3.28 4.54 -8.56
N ASN A 92 -4.05 4.71 -7.48
CA ASN A 92 -3.76 4.05 -6.21
C ASN A 92 -4.02 2.55 -6.29
N LEU A 93 -5.09 2.11 -6.96
CA LEU A 93 -5.38 0.70 -7.18
C LEU A 93 -4.19 0.01 -7.86
N TRP A 94 -3.67 0.62 -8.92
CA TRP A 94 -2.46 0.14 -9.59
C TRP A 94 -1.26 -0.01 -8.62
N ARG A 95 -1.00 1.01 -7.80
CA ARG A 95 0.09 0.98 -6.79
C ARG A 95 -0.12 -0.09 -5.72
N ILE A 96 -1.36 -0.25 -5.26
CA ILE A 96 -1.76 -1.25 -4.26
C ILE A 96 -1.53 -2.66 -4.83
N LEU A 97 -2.02 -2.94 -6.04
CA LEU A 97 -1.86 -4.24 -6.71
C LEU A 97 -0.37 -4.56 -6.92
N ARG A 98 0.44 -3.57 -7.32
CA ARG A 98 1.89 -3.72 -7.47
C ARG A 98 2.59 -4.09 -6.16
N LYS A 99 2.17 -3.49 -5.03
CA LYS A 99 2.63 -3.81 -3.68
C LYS A 99 2.12 -5.18 -3.21
N LEU A 100 0.89 -5.56 -3.54
CA LEU A 100 0.31 -6.88 -3.21
C LEU A 100 1.03 -8.04 -3.88
N GLY A 101 1.76 -7.78 -4.96
CA GLY A 101 2.55 -8.79 -5.66
C GLY A 101 2.22 -8.95 -7.13
N PHE A 102 1.28 -8.17 -7.67
CA PHE A 102 0.91 -8.26 -9.07
C PHE A 102 1.83 -7.42 -9.96
N LYS A 103 1.89 -7.78 -11.24
CA LYS A 103 2.66 -7.13 -12.30
C LYS A 103 1.77 -7.03 -13.53
N TYR A 104 1.87 -5.91 -14.25
CA TYR A 104 1.28 -5.80 -15.58
C TYR A 104 2.23 -6.39 -16.60
N GLU A 105 1.73 -7.32 -17.40
CA GLU A 105 2.41 -7.89 -18.54
C GLU A 105 1.63 -7.60 -19.80
N LYS A 106 2.36 -7.27 -20.87
CA LYS A 106 1.75 -7.02 -22.18
C LYS A 106 1.48 -8.38 -22.83
N ARG A 107 0.23 -8.65 -23.17
CA ARG A 107 -0.19 -9.82 -23.96
C ARG A 107 -0.86 -9.32 -25.23
N GLY A 108 -0.06 -9.08 -26.27
CA GLY A 108 -0.52 -8.49 -27.53
C GLY A 108 -1.08 -7.06 -27.33
N ARG A 109 -2.35 -6.84 -27.72
CA ARG A 109 -3.07 -5.56 -27.53
C ARG A 109 -3.63 -5.37 -26.11
N ASN A 110 -3.63 -6.42 -25.28
CA ASN A 110 -4.22 -6.39 -23.94
C ASN A 110 -3.14 -6.38 -22.86
N HIS A 111 -3.34 -5.59 -21.81
CA HIS A 111 -2.55 -5.66 -20.58
C HIS A 111 -3.18 -6.66 -19.61
N LEU A 112 -2.39 -7.64 -19.20
CA LEU A 112 -2.77 -8.70 -18.27
C LEU A 112 -2.12 -8.42 -16.91
N LEU A 113 -2.91 -8.47 -15.84
CA LEU A 113 -2.38 -8.43 -14.48
C LEU A 113 -2.06 -9.85 -13.99
N VAL A 114 -0.78 -10.18 -13.88
CA VAL A 114 -0.30 -11.50 -13.42
C VAL A 114 0.39 -11.36 -12.07
N GLU A 115 0.35 -12.39 -11.23
CA GLU A 115 1.19 -12.44 -10.03
C GLU A 115 2.67 -12.56 -10.40
N LYS A 116 3.54 -11.91 -9.63
CA LYS A 116 5.00 -12.06 -9.80
C LYS A 116 5.38 -13.53 -9.62
N SER A 117 6.17 -14.07 -10.55
CA SER A 117 6.58 -15.48 -10.57
C SER A 117 7.19 -15.95 -9.25
N LYS A 118 7.95 -15.10 -8.55
CA LYS A 118 8.51 -15.42 -7.22
C LYS A 118 7.44 -15.75 -6.16
N ILE A 119 6.29 -15.08 -6.19
CA ILE A 119 5.18 -15.29 -5.25
C ILE A 119 4.50 -16.63 -5.54
N VAL A 120 4.32 -16.94 -6.83
CA VAL A 120 3.81 -18.24 -7.30
C VAL A 120 4.75 -19.36 -6.85
N ILE A 121 6.05 -19.21 -7.07
CA ILE A 121 7.07 -20.19 -6.67
C ILE A 121 7.07 -20.39 -5.14
N TRP A 122 7.02 -19.32 -4.35
CA TRP A 122 6.98 -19.42 -2.88
C TRP A 122 5.75 -20.15 -2.39
N ARG A 123 4.57 -19.88 -2.96
CA ARG A 123 3.34 -20.59 -2.61
C ARG A 123 3.39 -22.06 -3.00
N LYS A 124 3.93 -22.39 -4.19
CA LYS A 124 4.13 -23.78 -4.60
C LYS A 124 5.03 -24.51 -3.61
N LYS A 125 6.20 -23.95 -3.29
CA LYS A 125 7.14 -24.51 -2.30
C LYS A 125 6.49 -24.69 -0.93
N TYR A 126 5.68 -23.72 -0.49
CA TYR A 126 4.97 -23.80 0.78
C TYR A 126 3.94 -24.94 0.81
N ILE A 127 3.12 -25.08 -0.24
CA ILE A 127 2.16 -26.18 -0.39
C ILE A 127 2.89 -27.52 -0.45
N ASP A 128 3.97 -27.61 -1.22
CA ASP A 128 4.78 -28.83 -1.33
C ASP A 128 5.41 -29.20 0.01
N ASN A 129 5.86 -28.22 0.81
CA ASN A 129 6.30 -28.45 2.19
C ASN A 129 5.18 -29.02 3.07
N ILE A 130 4.00 -28.40 3.07
CA ILE A 130 2.85 -28.90 3.85
C ILE A 130 2.55 -30.35 3.47
N LYS A 131 2.44 -30.65 2.17
CA LYS A 131 2.18 -32.00 1.68
C LYS A 131 3.24 -33.00 2.14
N ARG A 132 4.52 -32.63 2.07
CA ARG A 132 5.62 -33.47 2.57
C ARG A 132 5.52 -33.72 4.07
N HIS A 133 5.16 -32.72 4.87
CA HIS A 133 4.97 -32.88 6.30
C HIS A 133 3.77 -33.78 6.62
N LEU A 134 2.65 -33.59 5.93
CA LEU A 134 1.47 -34.45 6.09
C LEU A 134 1.79 -35.90 5.72
N MET A 135 2.40 -36.16 4.56
CA MET A 135 2.77 -37.53 4.15
C MET A 135 3.74 -38.20 5.12
N ARG A 136 4.71 -37.48 5.68
CA ARG A 136 5.61 -38.04 6.72
C ARG A 136 4.88 -38.36 8.02
N GLY A 137 3.88 -37.56 8.39
CA GLY A 137 3.03 -37.84 9.55
C GLY A 137 2.19 -39.11 9.37
N TYR A 138 1.68 -39.36 8.17
CA TYR A 138 0.95 -40.60 7.83
C TYR A 138 1.82 -41.86 7.71
N GLN A 139 3.15 -41.73 7.68
CA GLN A 139 4.10 -42.86 7.56
C GLN A 139 4.61 -43.36 8.93
N LEU A 140 4.15 -42.78 10.04
CA LEU A 140 4.60 -43.09 11.39
C LEU A 140 3.54 -43.82 12.24
N ASP A 141 2.45 -44.28 11.63
CA ASP A 141 1.40 -45.11 12.25
C ASP A 141 1.38 -46.52 11.64
#